data_AF-A0A8C6KUI3-F1
#
_entry.id   AF-A0A8C6KUI3-F1
#
_cell.length_a   1.000
_cell.length_b   1.000
_cell.length_c   1.000
_cell.angle_alpha   90.00
_cell.angle_beta   90.00
_cell.angle_gamma   90.00
#
_symmetry.space_group_name_H-M   'P 1'
#
loop_
_entity.id
_entity.type
_entity.pdbx_description
1 polymer ?
#
loop_
_entity_poly.entity_id
_entity_poly.type
_entity_poly.pdbx_seq_one_letter_code
_entity_poly.pdbx_strand_id
1 'polypeptide(L)'
;MMLVTTGRVILRNSLFDSCCYRSHLEAKPKSLPVVIDSTLGFHRVLLIFSHLKILGAPGGVMTLFHFGNCFALAYFPYFITYKCSGLSEYNAFWRCVQAGATYLFVQLCKMLFLATFFPTWEGGAGVIDFIGEFMKATVDLADLLGLHLVMSRNAGKGEYKIMVAAMGWATAELVMSRFLPLWVGARGIEFDWKYIQMSFDSNISLVHYIAMAAVVWMFTRYDLPKSFRLPVTVLLALCVYKAFLMELFVHVFMLGSWTLLLVKAVLTGAIALCSLFLFVTLVHSN
;
A
#
# COMPACT_ATOMS: atom_id res chain seq x y z
N MET A 1 -59.24 10.05 14.13
CA MET A 1 -58.12 9.71 15.02
C MET A 1 -56.86 9.82 14.16
N MET A 2 -56.33 11.04 14.07
CA MET A 2 -55.40 11.49 13.03
C MET A 2 -54.25 12.28 13.66
N LEU A 3 -53.07 12.09 13.04
CA LEU A 3 -51.89 12.96 12.95
C LEU A 3 -51.22 13.46 14.23
N VAL A 4 -50.02 12.91 14.46
CA VAL A 4 -48.94 13.52 15.25
C VAL A 4 -48.18 14.51 14.35
N THR A 5 -48.13 15.75 14.79
CA THR A 5 -47.45 16.90 14.17
C THR A 5 -46.13 17.22 14.87
N THR A 6 -45.10 17.45 14.04
CA THR A 6 -44.06 18.50 14.12
C THR A 6 -43.08 18.55 15.29
N GLY A 7 -41.78 18.39 14.96
CA GLY A 7 -40.64 18.81 15.76
C GLY A 7 -39.43 19.13 14.88
N ARG A 8 -39.44 20.31 14.23
CA ARG A 8 -38.26 20.95 13.64
C ARG A 8 -37.43 21.56 14.75
N VAL A 9 -36.13 21.27 14.80
CA VAL A 9 -35.14 22.19 15.38
C VAL A 9 -34.22 22.64 14.25
N ILE A 10 -34.42 23.90 13.88
CA ILE A 10 -33.56 24.69 13.01
C ILE A 10 -32.48 25.30 13.93
N LEU A 11 -31.21 25.03 13.67
CA LEU A 11 -30.14 25.98 13.98
C LEU A 11 -29.20 26.04 12.78
N ARG A 12 -29.24 27.17 12.10
CA ARG A 12 -28.43 27.53 10.93
C ARG A 12 -27.29 28.44 11.40
N ASN A 13 -26.13 28.24 10.77
CA ASN A 13 -25.05 29.20 10.53
C ASN A 13 -24.21 29.71 11.71
N SER A 14 -22.93 29.32 11.74
CA SER A 14 -21.84 30.25 11.42
C SER A 14 -20.53 29.49 11.14
N LEU A 15 -19.75 29.99 10.18
CA LEU A 15 -18.38 29.59 9.80
C LEU A 15 -18.25 28.34 8.93
N PHE A 16 -18.43 28.47 7.62
CA PHE A 16 -17.52 27.97 6.57
C PHE A 16 -18.06 28.37 5.20
N ASP A 17 -18.05 29.68 4.90
CA ASP A 17 -18.22 30.18 3.53
C ASP A 17 -17.70 31.61 3.43
N SER A 18 -16.43 31.75 3.04
CA SER A 18 -15.85 32.97 2.45
C SER A 18 -14.40 32.72 2.05
N CYS A 19 -14.17 32.39 0.78
CA CYS A 19 -13.24 33.13 -0.09
C CYS A 19 -13.07 32.41 -1.43
N CYS A 20 -13.90 32.82 -2.39
CA CYS A 20 -13.47 32.90 -3.78
C CYS A 20 -13.61 34.37 -4.20
N TYR A 21 -12.57 34.88 -4.87
CA TYR A 21 -12.53 36.14 -5.64
C TYR A 21 -12.22 37.48 -4.92
N ARG A 22 -10.93 37.83 -4.86
CA ARG A 22 -10.46 39.21 -5.11
C ARG A 22 -9.06 39.21 -5.72
N SER A 23 -8.99 39.62 -6.97
CA SER A 23 -7.80 39.94 -7.77
C SER A 23 -7.41 41.40 -7.57
N HIS A 24 -6.14 41.68 -7.24
CA HIS A 24 -5.32 42.74 -7.87
C HIS A 24 -3.88 42.77 -7.29
N LEU A 25 -2.91 42.65 -8.21
CA LEU A 25 -1.56 43.25 -8.26
C LEU A 25 -0.74 43.40 -6.95
N GLU A 26 0.34 42.62 -6.82
CA GLU A 26 1.71 43.17 -6.68
C GLU A 26 2.81 42.09 -6.73
N ALA A 27 3.84 42.39 -7.53
CA ALA A 27 5.22 41.87 -7.56
C ALA A 27 5.52 40.36 -7.58
N LYS A 28 5.88 39.88 -8.79
CA LYS A 28 6.76 38.72 -9.02
C LYS A 28 8.05 38.81 -8.16
N PRO A 29 8.48 37.69 -7.60
CA PRO A 29 9.82 37.19 -7.93
C PRO A 29 9.69 35.92 -8.78
N LYS A 30 10.45 35.87 -9.88
CA LYS A 30 10.57 34.71 -10.76
C LYS A 30 11.11 33.52 -9.97
N SER A 31 10.24 32.67 -9.43
CA SER A 31 10.61 31.32 -9.02
C SER A 31 10.84 30.51 -10.28
N LEU A 32 12.12 30.28 -10.59
CA LEU A 32 12.59 29.35 -11.59
C LEU A 32 11.80 28.03 -11.48
N PRO A 33 11.26 27.47 -12.57
CA PRO A 33 10.77 26.10 -12.53
C PRO A 33 12.00 25.20 -12.35
N VAL A 34 12.26 24.77 -11.11
CA VAL A 34 13.15 23.65 -10.87
C VAL A 34 12.38 22.42 -11.36
N VAL A 35 12.53 22.13 -12.65
CA VAL A 35 12.23 20.83 -13.23
C VAL A 35 13.22 19.87 -12.60
N ILE A 36 12.90 19.34 -11.43
CA ILE A 36 13.59 18.17 -10.89
C ILE A 36 13.17 17.03 -11.78
N ASP A 37 13.99 16.78 -12.80
CA ASP A 37 13.89 15.64 -13.67
C ASP A 37 13.89 14.37 -12.79
N SER A 38 12.71 13.80 -12.57
CA SER A 38 12.48 12.71 -11.61
C SER A 38 13.15 11.40 -12.05
N THR A 39 13.54 11.33 -13.33
CA THR A 39 14.50 10.37 -13.88
C THR A 39 15.89 10.50 -13.23
N LEU A 40 16.34 11.69 -12.85
CA LEU A 40 17.67 11.91 -12.26
C LEU A 40 17.76 11.42 -10.82
N GLY A 41 16.68 11.47 -10.03
CA GLY A 41 16.64 10.93 -8.67
C GLY A 41 16.65 9.40 -8.65
N PHE A 42 15.89 8.78 -9.54
CA PHE A 42 15.79 7.32 -9.64
C PHE A 42 17.03 6.70 -10.32
N HIS A 43 17.54 7.35 -11.38
CA HIS A 43 18.80 7.01 -11.99
C HIS A 43 19.98 7.26 -11.04
N ARG A 44 19.91 8.23 -10.10
CA ARG A 44 20.91 8.38 -9.03
C ARG A 44 20.85 7.27 -7.98
N VAL A 45 19.67 6.75 -7.61
CA VAL A 45 19.59 5.58 -6.72
C VAL A 45 20.12 4.32 -7.41
N LEU A 46 19.79 4.13 -8.69
CA LEU A 46 20.35 3.05 -9.52
C LEU A 46 21.86 3.26 -9.81
N LEU A 47 22.31 4.50 -9.97
CA LEU A 47 23.72 4.87 -10.12
C LEU A 47 24.48 4.79 -8.79
N ILE A 48 23.86 4.98 -7.63
CA ILE A 48 24.49 4.69 -6.33
C ILE A 48 24.77 3.19 -6.24
N PHE A 49 23.83 2.34 -6.68
CA PHE A 49 24.08 0.90 -6.82
C PHE A 49 25.10 0.55 -7.92
N SER A 50 25.13 1.31 -9.02
CA SER A 50 26.11 1.12 -10.11
C SER A 50 27.50 1.68 -9.78
N HIS A 51 27.61 2.68 -8.91
CA HIS A 51 28.86 3.23 -8.36
C HIS A 51 29.37 2.39 -7.17
N LEU A 52 28.50 1.63 -6.50
CA LEU A 52 28.87 0.59 -5.54
C LEU A 52 29.56 -0.63 -6.20
N LYS A 53 29.85 -0.53 -7.51
CA LYS A 53 30.70 -1.44 -8.28
C LYS A 53 32.20 -1.11 -8.17
N ILE A 54 32.58 -0.02 -7.49
CA ILE A 54 33.96 0.52 -7.44
C ILE A 54 34.76 0.07 -6.19
N LEU A 55 34.13 -0.46 -5.13
CA LEU A 55 34.85 -1.01 -3.97
C LEU A 55 34.92 -2.55 -4.07
N GLY A 56 35.99 -3.00 -4.74
CA GLY A 56 36.26 -4.41 -5.04
C GLY A 56 36.47 -5.28 -3.80
N ALA A 57 35.78 -6.43 -3.80
CA ALA A 57 36.16 -7.62 -3.05
C ALA A 57 36.12 -8.82 -4.03
N PRO A 58 37.15 -9.70 -4.08
CA PRO A 58 37.28 -10.70 -5.15
C PRO A 58 36.29 -11.87 -5.09
N GLY A 59 35.36 -11.88 -4.12
CA GLY A 59 34.24 -12.83 -4.03
C GLY A 59 32.84 -12.20 -4.25
N GLY A 60 32.77 -10.89 -4.55
CA GLY A 60 31.52 -10.11 -4.52
C GLY A 60 30.71 -10.03 -5.83
N VAL A 61 31.20 -10.64 -6.92
CA VAL A 61 30.59 -10.49 -8.26
C VAL A 61 29.31 -11.35 -8.40
N MET A 62 29.36 -12.60 -7.94
CA MET A 62 28.20 -13.50 -7.97
C MET A 62 27.10 -13.02 -7.00
N THR A 63 27.48 -12.56 -5.82
CA THR A 63 26.58 -12.08 -4.76
C THR A 63 25.77 -10.85 -5.19
N LEU A 64 26.41 -9.87 -5.82
CA LEU A 64 25.73 -8.67 -6.32
C LEU A 64 24.84 -8.96 -7.53
N PHE A 65 25.19 -9.97 -8.34
CA PHE A 65 24.37 -10.38 -9.48
C PHE A 65 23.04 -11.00 -9.02
N HIS A 66 23.07 -11.90 -8.03
CA HIS A 66 21.86 -12.48 -7.46
C HIS A 66 20.97 -11.44 -6.78
N PHE A 67 21.58 -10.53 -6.00
CA PHE A 67 20.87 -9.39 -5.43
C PHE A 67 20.17 -8.56 -6.50
N GLY A 68 20.94 -8.13 -7.51
CA GLY A 68 20.47 -7.26 -8.57
C GLY A 68 19.32 -7.89 -9.35
N ASN A 69 19.39 -9.18 -9.65
CA ASN A 69 18.33 -9.89 -10.36
C ASN A 69 17.04 -10.01 -9.54
N CYS A 70 17.13 -10.43 -8.28
CA CYS A 70 15.94 -10.54 -7.42
C CYS A 70 15.33 -9.17 -7.12
N PHE A 71 16.15 -8.16 -6.84
CA PHE A 71 15.70 -6.80 -6.62
C PHE A 71 15.07 -6.20 -7.88
N ALA A 72 15.68 -6.40 -9.05
CA ALA A 72 15.09 -5.99 -10.33
C ALA A 72 13.75 -6.68 -10.58
N LEU A 73 13.65 -8.00 -10.35
CA LEU A 73 12.42 -8.75 -10.51
C LEU A 73 11.29 -8.25 -9.59
N ALA A 74 11.62 -7.83 -8.37
CA ALA A 74 10.66 -7.26 -7.42
C ALA A 74 10.31 -5.80 -7.74
N TYR A 75 11.29 -4.97 -8.14
CA TYR A 75 11.09 -3.54 -8.32
C TYR A 75 10.52 -3.17 -9.70
N PHE A 76 10.80 -3.96 -10.73
CA PHE A 76 10.44 -3.62 -12.11
C PHE A 76 8.92 -3.40 -12.32
N PRO A 77 8.01 -4.22 -11.77
CA PRO A 77 6.58 -3.95 -11.86
C PRO A 77 6.18 -2.64 -11.20
N TYR A 78 6.79 -2.27 -10.07
CA TYR A 78 6.54 -0.99 -9.40
C TYR A 78 6.92 0.18 -10.29
N PHE A 79 8.06 0.08 -10.98
CA PHE A 79 8.52 1.10 -11.92
C PHE A 79 7.58 1.26 -13.11
N ILE A 80 7.16 0.14 -13.72
CA ILE A 80 6.22 0.16 -14.84
C ILE A 80 4.90 0.79 -14.39
N THR A 81 4.33 0.36 -13.26
CA THR A 81 3.07 0.93 -12.77
C THR A 81 3.22 2.43 -12.51
N TYR A 82 4.32 2.88 -11.90
CA TYR A 82 4.55 4.31 -11.68
C TYR A 82 4.55 5.13 -12.98
N LYS A 83 5.17 4.60 -14.04
CA LYS A 83 5.23 5.26 -15.36
C LYS A 83 3.91 5.18 -16.12
N CYS A 84 3.31 4.00 -16.22
CA CYS A 84 2.09 3.75 -16.98
C CYS A 84 0.85 4.40 -16.35
N SER A 85 0.85 4.66 -15.04
CA SER A 85 -0.26 5.35 -14.36
C SER A 85 -0.22 6.88 -14.50
N GLY A 86 0.73 7.45 -15.25
CA GLY A 86 0.85 8.90 -15.46
C GLY A 86 1.31 9.69 -14.21
N LEU A 87 1.65 9.02 -13.10
CA LEU A 87 2.11 9.66 -11.86
C LEU A 87 3.36 10.53 -12.07
N SER A 88 4.22 10.15 -13.02
CA SER A 88 5.42 10.92 -13.34
C SER A 88 5.12 12.27 -13.98
N GLU A 89 3.98 12.44 -14.64
CA GLU A 89 3.60 13.70 -15.29
C GLU A 89 3.17 14.76 -14.26
N TYR A 90 2.60 14.32 -13.14
CA TYR A 90 2.10 15.19 -12.08
C TYR A 90 3.17 15.55 -11.02
N ASN A 91 4.44 15.22 -11.25
CA ASN A 91 5.51 15.32 -10.23
C ASN A 91 5.08 14.66 -8.89
N ALA A 92 4.37 13.52 -8.97
CA ALA A 92 3.78 12.85 -7.82
C ALA A 92 4.82 12.17 -6.90
N PHE A 93 6.10 12.16 -7.28
CA PHE A 93 7.18 11.51 -6.54
C PHE A 93 7.18 11.89 -5.06
N TRP A 94 7.14 13.20 -4.76
CA TRP A 94 7.18 13.66 -3.36
C TRP A 94 5.93 13.25 -2.56
N ARG A 95 4.78 13.18 -3.24
CA ARG A 95 3.53 12.69 -2.62
C ARG A 95 3.60 11.19 -2.32
N CYS A 96 4.19 10.40 -3.22
CA CYS A 96 4.47 8.99 -2.97
C CYS A 96 5.47 8.79 -1.83
N VAL A 97 6.52 9.61 -1.74
CA VAL A 97 7.48 9.58 -0.62
C VAL A 97 6.77 9.91 0.71
N GLN A 98 5.90 10.93 0.72
CA GLN A 98 5.10 11.28 1.90
C GLN A 98 4.15 10.14 2.31
N ALA A 99 3.54 9.47 1.34
CA ALA A 99 2.73 8.27 1.59
C ALA A 99 3.57 7.14 2.20
N GLY A 100 4.76 6.89 1.66
CA GLY A 100 5.71 5.91 2.22
C GLY A 100 6.17 6.26 3.64
N ALA A 101 6.43 7.54 3.93
CA ALA A 101 6.76 7.98 5.29
C ALA A 101 5.60 7.75 6.27
N THR A 102 4.35 7.89 5.80
CA THR A 102 3.16 7.56 6.61
C THR A 102 3.07 6.07 6.89
N TYR A 103 3.39 5.22 5.89
CA TYR A 103 3.51 3.77 6.10
C TYR A 103 4.53 3.44 7.19
N LEU A 104 5.73 4.05 7.17
CA LEU A 104 6.74 3.83 8.21
C LEU A 104 6.23 4.18 9.60
N PHE A 105 5.55 5.31 9.73
CA PHE A 105 4.97 5.73 10.99
C PHE A 105 3.90 4.74 11.49
N VAL A 106 2.98 4.32 10.62
CA VAL A 106 1.93 3.34 10.97
C VAL A 106 2.55 1.99 11.35
N GLN A 107 3.55 1.53 10.59
CA GLN A 107 4.25 0.28 10.85
C GLN A 107 4.99 0.31 12.20
N LEU A 108 5.62 1.43 12.55
CA LEU A 108 6.27 1.62 13.86
C LEU A 108 5.24 1.58 14.99
N CYS A 109 4.11 2.27 14.84
CA CYS A 109 3.01 2.23 15.81
C CYS A 109 2.44 0.81 15.97
N LYS A 110 2.26 0.08 14.86
CA LYS A 110 1.79 -1.31 14.85
C LYS A 110 2.74 -2.22 15.62
N MET A 111 4.03 -2.14 15.34
CA MET A 111 5.04 -2.98 16.00
C MET A 111 5.17 -2.66 17.49
N LEU A 112 5.06 -1.38 17.87
CA LEU A 112 5.03 -0.98 19.28
C LEU A 112 3.79 -1.53 19.99
N PHE A 113 2.61 -1.40 19.38
CA PHE A 113 1.36 -1.88 19.96
C PHE A 113 1.37 -3.41 20.15
N LEU A 114 1.83 -4.15 19.14
CA LEU A 114 1.98 -5.60 19.22
C LEU A 114 2.97 -5.98 20.33
N ALA A 115 4.10 -5.29 20.44
CA ALA A 115 5.08 -5.58 21.49
C ALA A 115 4.59 -5.26 22.91
N THR A 116 3.74 -4.23 23.09
CA THR A 116 3.24 -3.84 24.42
C THR A 116 2.04 -4.65 24.88
N PHE A 117 1.10 -4.96 23.99
CA PHE A 117 -0.16 -5.64 24.34
C PHE A 117 -0.09 -7.16 24.13
N PHE A 118 0.81 -7.62 23.26
CA PHE A 118 1.04 -9.03 22.98
C PHE A 118 2.52 -9.38 23.17
N PRO A 119 3.09 -9.22 24.38
CA PRO A 119 4.35 -9.90 24.68
C PRO A 119 4.14 -11.39 24.38
N THR A 120 5.11 -12.04 23.74
CA THR A 120 5.03 -13.44 23.28
C THR A 120 4.40 -14.31 24.37
N TRP A 121 3.11 -14.62 24.25
CA TRP A 121 2.44 -15.52 25.17
C TRP A 121 3.02 -16.89 24.88
N GLU A 122 3.79 -17.43 25.83
CA GLU A 122 4.41 -18.74 25.78
C GLU A 122 3.33 -19.82 26.00
N GLY A 123 2.36 -19.83 25.09
CA GLY A 123 1.21 -20.71 25.13
C GLY A 123 1.53 -21.97 24.34
N GLY A 124 1.82 -23.04 25.07
CA GLY A 124 1.85 -24.45 24.66
C GLY A 124 2.03 -24.75 23.17
N ALA A 125 3.21 -25.23 22.82
CA ALA A 125 3.53 -25.81 21.52
C ALA A 125 2.41 -26.77 21.03
N GLY A 126 1.68 -26.36 19.98
CA GLY A 126 0.78 -27.23 19.23
C GLY A 126 -0.67 -26.78 19.08
N VAL A 127 -1.11 -25.71 19.74
CA VAL A 127 -2.48 -25.16 19.57
C VAL A 127 -2.41 -23.84 18.82
N ILE A 128 -3.19 -23.69 17.74
CA ILE A 128 -3.34 -22.41 17.04
C ILE A 128 -3.90 -21.39 18.03
N ASP A 129 -3.16 -20.32 18.28
CA ASP A 129 -3.66 -19.16 19.04
C ASP A 129 -4.62 -18.34 18.17
N PHE A 130 -5.82 -18.88 17.94
CA PHE A 130 -6.84 -18.26 17.09
C PHE A 130 -7.17 -16.84 17.56
N ILE A 131 -7.22 -16.63 18.89
CA ILE A 131 -7.51 -15.31 19.46
C ILE A 131 -6.34 -14.34 19.22
N GLY A 132 -5.10 -14.80 19.38
CA GLY A 132 -3.90 -14.03 19.07
C GLY A 132 -3.82 -13.63 17.59
N GLU A 133 -4.04 -14.57 16.66
CA GLU A 133 -4.00 -14.28 15.23
C GLU A 133 -5.18 -13.39 14.78
N PHE A 134 -6.36 -13.58 15.36
CA PHE A 134 -7.49 -12.67 15.14
C PHE A 134 -7.18 -11.25 15.62
N MET A 135 -6.59 -11.12 16.81
CA MET A 135 -6.19 -9.82 17.35
C MET A 135 -5.13 -9.14 16.49
N LYS A 136 -4.11 -9.86 16.00
CA LYS A 136 -3.14 -9.30 15.04
C LYS A 136 -3.83 -8.78 13.78
N ALA A 137 -4.80 -9.53 13.25
CA ALA A 137 -5.60 -9.09 12.11
C ALA A 137 -6.40 -7.80 12.39
N THR A 138 -6.85 -7.56 13.64
CA THR A 138 -7.47 -6.27 14.00
C THR A 138 -6.48 -5.12 14.00
N VAL A 139 -5.20 -5.36 14.31
CA VAL A 139 -4.15 -4.33 14.25
C VAL A 139 -3.88 -3.91 12.81
N ASP A 140 -4.08 -4.79 11.82
CA ASP A 140 -3.97 -4.47 10.40
C ASP A 140 -5.06 -3.49 9.91
N LEU A 141 -6.11 -3.21 10.70
CA LEU A 141 -7.03 -2.10 10.42
C LEU A 141 -6.31 -0.73 10.48
N ALA A 142 -5.19 -0.64 11.21
CA ALA A 142 -4.36 0.58 11.23
C ALA A 142 -3.81 0.92 9.84
N ASP A 143 -3.52 -0.09 9.01
CA ASP A 143 -3.03 0.12 7.64
C ASP A 143 -4.11 0.79 6.77
N LEU A 144 -5.39 0.42 6.95
CA LEU A 144 -6.51 1.09 6.27
C LEU A 144 -6.65 2.57 6.69
N LEU A 145 -6.49 2.85 7.99
CA LEU A 145 -6.53 4.21 8.51
C LEU A 145 -5.39 5.06 7.93
N GLY A 146 -4.19 4.47 7.84
CA GLY A 146 -3.03 5.11 7.20
C GLY A 146 -3.29 5.43 5.73
N LEU A 147 -3.81 4.47 4.95
CA LEU A 147 -4.17 4.69 3.55
C LEU A 147 -5.23 5.79 3.39
N HIS A 148 -6.27 5.80 4.23
CA HIS A 148 -7.28 6.85 4.24
C HIS A 148 -6.69 8.23 4.58
N LEU A 149 -5.78 8.30 5.54
CA LEU A 149 -5.08 9.54 5.90
C LEU A 149 -4.22 10.07 4.74
N VAL A 150 -3.52 9.18 4.03
CA VAL A 150 -2.74 9.56 2.84
C VAL A 150 -3.65 10.12 1.74
N MET A 151 -4.79 9.47 1.47
CA MET A 151 -5.72 9.90 0.44
C MET A 151 -6.46 11.20 0.79
N SER A 152 -6.77 11.44 2.06
CA SER A 152 -7.40 12.68 2.52
C SER A 152 -6.46 13.88 2.44
N ARG A 153 -5.15 13.69 2.66
CA ARG A 153 -4.13 14.75 2.54
C ARG A 153 -3.79 15.12 1.10
N ASN A 154 -4.00 14.22 0.16
CA ASN A 154 -3.74 14.47 -1.27
C ASN A 154 -4.99 15.07 -1.93
N ALA A 155 -4.86 16.28 -2.49
CA ALA A 155 -5.90 16.89 -3.33
C ALA A 155 -5.78 16.38 -4.79
N GLY A 156 -6.90 16.23 -5.48
CA GLY A 156 -6.94 15.76 -6.86
C GLY A 156 -8.08 14.79 -7.16
N LYS A 157 -8.11 14.25 -8.38
CA LYS A 157 -9.05 13.20 -8.79
C LYS A 157 -8.86 11.93 -7.96
N GLY A 158 -9.94 11.18 -7.75
CA GLY A 158 -9.92 9.94 -6.95
C GLY A 158 -8.89 8.92 -7.40
N GLU A 159 -8.84 8.65 -8.71
CA GLU A 159 -7.88 7.74 -9.34
C GLU A 159 -6.42 8.11 -9.03
N TYR A 160 -6.10 9.41 -9.09
CA TYR A 160 -4.77 9.89 -8.74
C TYR A 160 -4.45 9.66 -7.26
N LYS A 161 -5.40 9.95 -6.36
CA LYS A 161 -5.22 9.73 -4.90
C LYS A 161 -4.97 8.26 -4.59
N ILE A 162 -5.75 7.36 -5.21
CA ILE A 162 -5.61 5.90 -5.06
C ILE A 162 -4.21 5.47 -5.49
N MET A 163 -3.77 5.86 -6.68
CA MET A 163 -2.48 5.44 -7.22
C MET A 163 -1.30 6.00 -6.43
N VAL A 164 -1.35 7.26 -5.99
CA VAL A 164 -0.28 7.83 -5.12
C VAL A 164 -0.19 7.08 -3.80
N ALA A 165 -1.33 6.84 -3.14
CA ALA A 165 -1.37 6.14 -1.86
C ALA A 165 -0.86 4.71 -2.00
N ALA A 166 -1.39 3.95 -2.96
CA ALA A 166 -1.00 2.57 -3.21
C ALA A 166 0.49 2.44 -3.57
N MET A 167 0.97 3.24 -4.52
CA MET A 167 2.37 3.16 -4.96
C MET A 167 3.35 3.54 -3.85
N GLY A 168 3.08 4.62 -3.12
CA GLY A 168 3.92 5.03 -2.00
C GLY A 168 3.95 4.00 -0.87
N TRP A 169 2.78 3.46 -0.51
CA TRP A 169 2.64 2.44 0.53
C TRP A 169 3.33 1.14 0.15
N ALA A 170 3.04 0.60 -1.04
CA ALA A 170 3.62 -0.65 -1.51
C ALA A 170 5.14 -0.53 -1.71
N THR A 171 5.63 0.60 -2.23
CA THR A 171 7.09 0.79 -2.40
C THR A 171 7.80 0.87 -1.06
N ALA A 172 7.20 1.52 -0.06
CA ALA A 172 7.77 1.58 1.28
C ALA A 172 7.79 0.21 1.95
N GLU A 173 6.73 -0.59 1.77
CA GLU A 173 6.68 -1.98 2.23
C GLU A 173 7.75 -2.84 1.56
N LEU A 174 7.89 -2.79 0.23
CA LEU A 174 8.96 -3.48 -0.50
C LEU A 174 10.35 -3.13 0.06
N VAL A 175 10.64 -1.85 0.23
CA VAL A 175 11.94 -1.41 0.73
C VAL A 175 12.16 -1.86 2.17
N MET A 176 11.18 -1.75 3.06
CA MET A 176 11.38 -2.13 4.47
C MET A 176 11.38 -3.63 4.70
N SER A 177 10.50 -4.38 4.03
CA SER A 177 10.28 -5.80 4.27
C SER A 177 11.24 -6.70 3.50
N ARG A 178 11.80 -6.22 2.37
CA ARG A 178 12.47 -7.09 1.38
C ARG A 178 13.88 -6.65 1.05
N PHE A 179 14.23 -5.38 1.23
CA PHE A 179 15.59 -4.90 0.99
C PHE A 179 16.62 -5.63 1.87
N LEU A 180 16.37 -5.70 3.19
CA LEU A 180 17.30 -6.33 4.14
C LEU A 180 17.44 -7.85 3.89
N PRO A 181 16.35 -8.64 3.75
CA PRO A 181 16.49 -10.06 3.43
C PRO A 181 17.18 -10.34 2.10
N LEU A 182 16.91 -9.55 1.06
CA LEU A 182 17.58 -9.70 -0.24
C LEU A 182 19.06 -9.33 -0.14
N TRP A 183 19.40 -8.27 0.60
CA TRP A 183 20.78 -7.82 0.81
C TRP A 183 21.61 -8.84 1.60
N VAL A 184 21.05 -9.38 2.70
CA VAL A 184 21.72 -10.40 3.51
C VAL A 184 21.79 -11.72 2.74
N GLY A 185 20.73 -12.08 2.02
CA GLY A 185 20.67 -13.29 1.20
C GLY A 185 21.68 -13.29 0.07
N ALA A 186 21.94 -12.11 -0.50
CA ALA A 186 22.98 -11.94 -1.50
C ALA A 186 24.38 -12.25 -0.98
N ARG A 187 24.66 -12.17 0.33
CA ARG A 187 25.97 -12.53 0.90
C ARG A 187 26.19 -14.04 1.02
N GLY A 188 25.16 -14.86 0.77
CA GLY A 188 25.28 -16.31 0.70
C GLY A 188 26.08 -16.76 -0.53
N ILE A 189 26.76 -17.90 -0.41
CA ILE A 189 27.52 -18.54 -1.50
C ILE A 189 26.57 -19.30 -2.45
N GLU A 190 25.38 -19.66 -1.98
CA GLU A 190 24.40 -20.47 -2.71
C GLU A 190 23.11 -19.69 -2.98
N PHE A 191 22.52 -19.94 -4.15
CA PHE A 191 21.28 -19.30 -4.58
C PHE A 191 20.07 -20.08 -4.08
N ASP A 192 19.34 -19.50 -3.12
CA ASP A 192 18.08 -20.06 -2.65
C ASP A 192 16.88 -19.57 -3.45
N TRP A 193 15.97 -20.51 -3.74
CA TRP A 193 14.70 -20.19 -4.40
C TRP A 193 13.77 -19.32 -3.56
N LYS A 194 14.04 -19.24 -2.25
CA LYS A 194 13.35 -18.37 -1.29
C LYS A 194 13.38 -16.90 -1.71
N TYR A 195 14.49 -16.40 -2.26
CA TYR A 195 14.61 -14.99 -2.66
C TYR A 195 13.79 -14.66 -3.90
N ILE A 196 13.64 -15.62 -4.82
CA ILE A 196 12.74 -15.50 -5.97
C ILE A 196 11.27 -15.52 -5.53
N GLN A 197 10.90 -16.43 -4.65
CA GLN A 197 9.55 -16.47 -4.06
C GLN A 197 9.23 -15.14 -3.36
N MET A 198 10.17 -14.61 -2.59
CA MET A 198 10.05 -13.31 -1.93
C MET A 198 9.88 -12.14 -2.92
N SER A 199 10.54 -12.21 -4.07
CA SER A 199 10.39 -11.20 -5.13
C SER A 199 8.99 -11.26 -5.77
N PHE A 200 8.49 -12.46 -6.07
CA PHE A 200 7.12 -12.64 -6.55
C PHE A 200 6.07 -12.25 -5.51
N ASP A 201 6.31 -12.57 -4.23
CA ASP A 201 5.45 -12.19 -3.11
C ASP A 201 5.25 -10.66 -3.06
N SER A 202 6.32 -9.91 -3.30
CA SER A 202 6.29 -8.45 -3.34
C SER A 202 5.46 -7.91 -4.50
N ASN A 203 5.49 -8.56 -5.66
CA ASN A 203 4.67 -8.20 -6.81
C ASN A 203 3.18 -8.49 -6.55
N ILE A 204 2.87 -9.59 -5.84
CA ILE A 204 1.51 -9.90 -5.40
C ILE A 204 1.04 -8.86 -4.38
N SER A 205 1.89 -8.46 -3.43
CA SER A 205 1.57 -7.41 -2.45
C SER A 205 1.30 -6.05 -3.11
N LEU A 206 2.02 -5.69 -4.17
CA LEU A 206 1.73 -4.46 -4.95
C LEU A 206 0.28 -4.42 -5.43
N VAL A 207 -0.15 -5.49 -6.11
CA VAL A 207 -1.53 -5.59 -6.65
C VAL A 207 -2.55 -5.53 -5.51
N HIS A 208 -2.24 -6.17 -4.38
CA HIS A 208 -3.09 -6.13 -3.20
C HIS A 208 -3.24 -4.72 -2.63
N TYR A 209 -2.16 -3.96 -2.49
CA TYR A 209 -2.24 -2.58 -1.99
C TYR A 209 -2.96 -1.63 -2.95
N ILE A 210 -2.83 -1.83 -4.27
CA ILE A 210 -3.61 -1.08 -5.26
C ILE A 210 -5.11 -1.36 -5.08
N ALA A 211 -5.49 -2.63 -4.98
CA ALA A 211 -6.88 -3.03 -4.74
C ALA A 211 -7.39 -2.48 -3.40
N MET A 212 -6.63 -2.63 -2.33
CA MET A 212 -6.99 -2.15 -0.99
C MET A 212 -7.20 -0.64 -0.99
N ALA A 213 -6.29 0.14 -1.58
CA ALA A 213 -6.43 1.60 -1.68
C ALA A 213 -7.69 2.01 -2.47
N ALA A 214 -8.00 1.30 -3.56
CA ALA A 214 -9.21 1.55 -4.34
C ALA A 214 -10.48 1.28 -3.53
N VAL A 215 -10.53 0.17 -2.79
CA VAL A 215 -11.67 -0.18 -1.94
C VAL A 215 -11.84 0.80 -0.78
N VAL A 216 -10.75 1.21 -0.11
CA VAL A 216 -10.78 2.24 0.94
C VAL A 216 -11.30 3.56 0.39
N TRP A 217 -10.86 3.95 -0.82
CA TRP A 217 -11.35 5.16 -1.47
C TRP A 217 -12.85 5.08 -1.79
N MET A 218 -13.33 3.96 -2.34
CA MET A 218 -14.75 3.75 -2.60
C MET A 218 -15.58 3.77 -1.31
N PHE A 219 -15.07 3.18 -0.24
CA PHE A 219 -15.75 3.12 1.06
C PHE A 219 -15.90 4.49 1.72
N THR A 220 -14.90 5.37 1.54
CA THR A 220 -14.85 6.70 2.17
C THR A 220 -15.59 7.78 1.36
N ARG A 221 -16.08 7.42 0.17
CA ARG A 221 -16.86 8.32 -0.68
C ARG A 221 -18.28 8.49 -0.15
N TYR A 222 -18.72 9.74 0.02
CA TYR A 222 -20.05 10.08 0.53
C TYR A 222 -21.19 9.68 -0.42
N ASP A 223 -20.95 9.74 -1.75
CA ASP A 223 -21.95 9.44 -2.79
C ASP A 223 -22.12 7.93 -3.08
N LEU A 224 -21.79 7.04 -2.14
CA LEU A 224 -21.91 5.60 -2.36
C LEU A 224 -23.38 5.14 -2.23
N PRO A 225 -24.04 4.71 -3.33
CA PRO A 225 -25.39 4.14 -3.27
C PRO A 225 -25.50 2.98 -2.28
N LYS A 226 -26.64 2.90 -1.57
CA LYS A 226 -26.87 1.91 -0.52
C LYS A 226 -26.66 0.46 -0.99
N SER A 227 -26.98 0.15 -2.25
CA SER A 227 -26.79 -1.17 -2.85
C SER A 227 -25.32 -1.61 -2.88
N PHE A 228 -24.40 -0.67 -3.11
CA PHE A 228 -22.97 -0.97 -3.26
C PHE A 228 -22.20 -0.90 -1.93
N ARG A 229 -22.80 -0.38 -0.85
CA ARG A 229 -22.15 -0.34 0.47
C ARG A 229 -21.79 -1.72 0.99
N LEU A 230 -22.71 -2.67 0.91
CA LEU A 230 -22.47 -4.03 1.41
C LEU A 230 -21.34 -4.72 0.64
N PRO A 231 -21.35 -4.79 -0.71
CA PRO A 231 -20.21 -5.34 -1.48
C PRO A 231 -18.86 -4.71 -1.15
N VAL A 232 -18.80 -3.38 -1.03
CA VAL A 232 -17.54 -2.67 -0.70
C VAL A 232 -17.08 -3.01 0.72
N THR A 233 -17.98 -3.08 1.71
CA THR A 233 -17.62 -3.46 3.09
C THR A 233 -17.11 -4.89 3.19
N VAL A 234 -17.74 -5.83 2.48
CA VAL A 234 -17.31 -7.23 2.46
C VAL A 234 -15.93 -7.34 1.82
N LEU A 235 -15.70 -6.66 0.69
CA LEU A 235 -14.41 -6.67 0.01
C LEU A 235 -13.31 -6.02 0.85
N LEU A 236 -13.63 -4.95 1.59
CA LEU A 236 -12.70 -4.31 2.51
C LEU A 236 -12.30 -5.26 3.66
N ALA A 237 -13.28 -5.94 4.26
CA ALA A 237 -13.02 -6.95 5.29
C ALA A 237 -12.15 -8.09 4.74
N LEU A 238 -12.43 -8.59 3.53
CA LEU A 238 -11.60 -9.59 2.87
C LEU A 238 -10.16 -9.12 2.63
N CYS A 239 -9.94 -7.84 2.36
CA CYS A 239 -8.58 -7.31 2.21
C CYS A 239 -7.79 -7.35 3.52
N VAL A 240 -8.42 -6.95 4.64
CA VAL A 240 -7.76 -6.91 5.97
C VAL A 240 -7.51 -8.32 6.49
N TYR A 241 -8.54 -9.17 6.48
CA TYR A 241 -8.44 -10.52 7.04
C TYR A 241 -7.76 -11.51 6.08
N LYS A 242 -7.27 -11.07 4.92
CA LYS A 242 -6.54 -11.91 3.97
C LYS A 242 -5.38 -12.64 4.64
N ALA A 243 -4.56 -11.93 5.42
CA ALA A 243 -3.37 -12.52 6.06
C ALA A 243 -3.77 -13.67 7.01
N PHE A 244 -4.76 -13.41 7.86
CA PHE A 244 -5.35 -14.41 8.76
C PHE A 244 -5.90 -15.63 8.02
N LEU A 245 -6.65 -15.41 6.94
CA LEU A 245 -7.18 -16.51 6.12
C LEU A 245 -6.08 -17.35 5.47
N MET A 246 -4.98 -16.71 5.04
CA MET A 246 -3.84 -17.42 4.47
C MET A 246 -3.13 -18.28 5.51
N GLU A 247 -2.95 -17.80 6.74
CA GLU A 247 -2.34 -18.57 7.83
C GLU A 247 -3.19 -19.78 8.22
N LEU A 248 -4.51 -19.59 8.34
CA LEU A 248 -5.45 -20.69 8.57
C LEU A 248 -5.34 -21.75 7.45
N PHE A 249 -5.28 -21.30 6.20
CA PHE A 249 -5.19 -22.20 5.04
C PHE A 249 -3.86 -22.98 5.01
N VAL A 250 -2.75 -22.34 5.35
CA VAL A 250 -1.44 -23.01 5.49
C VAL A 250 -1.49 -24.08 6.56
N HIS A 251 -2.09 -23.79 7.72
CA HIS A 251 -2.14 -24.72 8.83
C HIS A 251 -3.05 -25.93 8.54
N VAL A 252 -4.19 -25.71 7.89
CA VAL A 252 -5.16 -26.78 7.57
C VAL A 252 -4.65 -27.71 6.47
N PHE A 253 -4.02 -27.16 5.42
CA PHE A 253 -3.65 -27.91 4.23
C PHE A 253 -2.16 -28.28 4.16
N MET A 254 -1.34 -27.85 5.13
CA MET A 254 0.11 -28.09 5.19
C MET A 254 0.81 -27.77 3.86
N LEU A 255 0.52 -26.58 3.33
CA LEU A 255 0.93 -26.20 1.98
C LEU A 255 2.43 -25.94 1.89
N GLY A 256 3.04 -26.42 0.80
CA GLY A 256 4.39 -26.04 0.42
C GLY A 256 4.51 -24.56 0.05
N SER A 257 5.75 -24.05 0.03
CA SER A 257 6.03 -22.63 -0.23
C SER A 257 5.51 -22.13 -1.58
N TRP A 258 5.58 -22.97 -2.61
CA TRP A 258 5.11 -22.65 -3.97
C TRP A 258 3.60 -22.64 -4.12
N THR A 259 2.92 -23.61 -3.52
CA THR A 259 1.45 -23.68 -3.55
C THR A 259 0.87 -22.55 -2.72
N LEU A 260 1.49 -22.18 -1.61
CA LEU A 260 1.14 -21.00 -0.82
C LEU A 260 1.23 -19.72 -1.65
N LEU A 261 2.32 -19.52 -2.40
CA LEU A 261 2.50 -18.36 -3.27
C LEU A 261 1.41 -18.30 -4.35
N LEU A 262 1.07 -19.44 -4.96
CA LEU A 262 0.02 -19.54 -5.97
C LEU A 262 -1.35 -19.20 -5.39
N VAL A 263 -1.71 -19.75 -4.23
CA VAL A 263 -2.97 -19.43 -3.55
C VAL A 263 -3.03 -17.95 -3.19
N LYS A 264 -1.92 -17.38 -2.70
CA LYS A 264 -1.83 -15.94 -2.39
C LYS A 264 -2.09 -15.11 -3.66
N ALA A 265 -1.51 -15.50 -4.79
CA ALA A 265 -1.67 -14.83 -6.07
C ALA A 265 -3.11 -14.91 -6.58
N VAL A 266 -3.73 -16.09 -6.57
CA VAL A 266 -5.13 -16.30 -7.00
C VAL A 266 -6.09 -15.47 -6.14
N LEU A 267 -5.94 -15.51 -4.81
CA LEU A 267 -6.78 -14.74 -3.90
C LEU A 267 -6.61 -13.23 -4.09
N THR A 268 -5.37 -12.75 -4.25
CA THR A 268 -5.14 -11.33 -4.55
C THR A 268 -5.73 -10.94 -5.91
N GLY A 269 -5.57 -11.78 -6.93
CA GLY A 269 -6.13 -11.55 -8.25
C GLY A 269 -7.65 -11.46 -8.22
N ALA A 270 -8.32 -12.37 -7.49
CA ALA A 270 -9.76 -12.34 -7.29
C ALA A 270 -10.21 -11.03 -6.60
N ILE A 271 -9.56 -10.64 -5.50
CA ILE A 271 -9.84 -9.38 -4.79
C ILE A 271 -9.65 -8.17 -5.72
N ALA A 272 -8.57 -8.14 -6.50
CA ALA A 272 -8.27 -7.05 -7.43
C ALA A 272 -9.30 -6.96 -8.56
N LEU A 273 -9.71 -8.09 -9.15
CA LEU A 273 -10.76 -8.14 -10.18
C LEU A 273 -12.11 -7.71 -9.62
N CYS A 274 -12.49 -8.16 -8.42
CA CYS A 274 -13.72 -7.71 -7.76
C CYS A 274 -13.68 -6.20 -7.46
N SER A 275 -12.55 -5.69 -6.98
CA SER A 275 -12.35 -4.26 -6.74
C SER A 275 -12.49 -3.45 -8.04
N LEU A 276 -11.86 -3.91 -9.13
CA LEU A 276 -11.92 -3.25 -10.42
C LEU A 276 -13.36 -3.24 -10.97
N PHE A 277 -14.06 -4.38 -10.90
CA PHE A 277 -15.44 -4.49 -11.33
C PHE A 277 -16.36 -3.52 -10.58
N LEU A 278 -16.24 -3.45 -9.24
CA LEU A 278 -16.99 -2.49 -8.44
C LEU A 278 -16.63 -1.04 -8.79
N PHE A 279 -15.35 -0.74 -8.96
CA PHE A 279 -14.88 0.60 -9.33
C PHE A 279 -15.45 1.04 -10.67
N VAL A 280 -15.37 0.21 -11.70
CA VAL A 280 -15.89 0.49 -13.05
C VAL A 280 -17.41 0.63 -13.04
N THR A 281 -18.12 -0.23 -12.30
CA THR A 281 -19.58 -0.16 -12.19
C THR A 281 -20.02 1.12 -11.49
N LEU A 282 -19.31 1.52 -10.42
CA LEU A 282 -19.59 2.76 -9.69
C LEU A 282 -19.35 3.99 -10.55
N VAL A 283 -18.28 3.99 -11.36
CA VAL A 283 -17.98 5.10 -12.28
C VAL A 283 -19.03 5.21 -13.40
N HIS A 284 -19.52 4.10 -13.96
CA HIS A 284 -20.56 4.14 -15.00
C HIS A 284 -21.98 4.41 -14.46
N SER A 285 -22.24 4.09 -13.20
CA SER A 285 -23.55 4.33 -12.58
C SER A 285 -23.82 5.81 -12.26
N ASN A 286 -22.83 6.69 -12.47
CA ASN A 286 -22.82 8.08 -12.01
C ASN A 286 -22.61 9.04 -13.19
#